data_AF-A0A6B3FHD8-F1
#
_entry.id   AF-A0A6B3FHD8-F1
#
_cell.length_a   1.000
_cell.length_b   1.000
_cell.length_c   1.000
_cell.angle_alpha   90.00
_cell.angle_beta   90.00
_cell.angle_gamma   90.00
#
_symmetry.space_group_name_H-M   'P 1'
#
loop_
_entity.id
_entity.type
_entity.pdbx_description
1 polymer ?
#
loop_
_entity_poly.entity_id
_entity_poly.type
_entity_poly.pdbx_seq_one_letter_code
_entity_poly.pdbx_strand_id
1 'polypeptide(L)' 'MTADRYLTLVCDGPAGGEPCGAETHSPTRIDSHTALRALRRAGGWRTRRRTGGGPLLDLCPDCAPPGRS' A
#
# COMPACT_ATOMS: atom_id res chain seq x y z
N MET A 1 -2.13 16.51 -23.31
CA MET A 1 -1.53 15.47 -22.45
C MET A 1 -2.52 15.14 -21.34
N THR A 2 -3.28 14.04 -21.46
CA THR A 2 -4.00 13.48 -20.32
C THR A 2 -2.98 12.71 -19.51
N ALA A 3 -2.65 13.16 -18.30
CA ALA A 3 -1.85 12.37 -17.39
C ALA A 3 -2.64 11.09 -17.09
N ASP A 4 -2.25 9.98 -17.71
CA ASP A 4 -2.74 8.67 -17.32
C ASP A 4 -2.39 8.51 -15.84
N ARG A 5 -3.43 8.56 -15.00
CA ARG A 5 -3.27 8.46 -13.54
C ARG A 5 -2.98 7.01 -13.21
N TYR A 6 -1.73 6.60 -13.37
CA TYR A 6 -1.23 5.35 -12.82
C TYR A 6 -1.37 5.42 -11.30
N LEU A 7 -1.95 4.38 -10.72
CA LEU A 7 -1.98 4.27 -9.28
C LEU A 7 -0.59 3.80 -8.82
N THR A 8 0.00 4.56 -7.90
CA THR A 8 1.20 4.14 -7.17
C THR A 8 0.84 3.86 -5.72
N LEU A 9 1.20 2.68 -5.23
CA LEU A 9 1.25 2.36 -3.81
C LEU A 9 2.66 2.62 -3.30
N VAL A 10 2.80 3.38 -2.24
CA VAL A 10 4.09 3.68 -1.61
C VAL A 10 4.07 3.11 -0.19
N CYS A 11 5.15 2.43 0.21
CA CYS A 11 5.25 1.86 1.54
C CYS A 11 5.56 2.94 2.58
N ASP A 12 4.70 3.02 3.61
CA ASP A 12 4.87 3.90 4.76
C ASP A 12 5.88 3.36 5.79
N GLY A 13 6.43 2.16 5.57
CA GLY A 13 7.43 1.55 6.45
C GLY A 13 6.89 1.02 7.79
N PRO A 14 7.76 0.40 8.60
CA PRO A 14 7.39 -0.16 9.90
C PRO A 14 6.98 0.94 10.89
N ALA A 15 6.34 0.55 12.00
CA ALA A 15 5.82 1.52 12.97
C ALA A 15 6.99 2.26 13.65
N GLY A 16 7.16 3.54 13.34
CA GLY A 16 8.25 4.35 13.88
C GLY A 16 9.61 4.14 13.21
N GLY A 17 9.64 3.48 12.04
CA GLY A 17 10.84 3.41 11.20
C GLY A 17 10.75 4.32 9.99
N GLU A 18 11.88 4.46 9.31
CA GLU A 18 11.98 5.21 8.05
C GLU A 18 11.17 4.51 6.93
N PRO A 19 10.64 5.28 5.97
CA PRO A 19 10.01 4.70 4.79
C PRO A 19 11.03 3.84 4.04
N CYS A 20 10.68 2.58 3.73
CA CYS A 20 11.59 1.68 3.03
C CYS A 20 11.72 1.99 1.53
N GLY A 21 10.95 2.94 1.01
CA GLY A 21 10.96 3.35 -0.39
C GLY A 21 10.38 2.33 -1.36
N ALA A 22 9.78 1.23 -0.87
CA ALA A 22 9.13 0.26 -1.74
C ALA A 22 7.87 0.87 -2.38
N GLU A 23 7.72 0.66 -3.69
CA GLU A 23 6.59 1.16 -4.47
C GLU A 23 5.99 0.05 -5.33
N THR A 24 4.72 0.18 -5.70
CA THR A 24 4.10 -0.66 -6.73
C THR A 24 3.24 0.20 -7.62
N HIS A 25 3.45 0.10 -8.93
CA HIS A 25 2.70 0.82 -9.95
C HIS A 25 1.68 -0.10 -10.61
N SER A 26 0.46 0.38 -10.78
CA SER A 26 -0.56 -0.30 -11.57
C SER A 26 -0.58 0.27 -12.99
N PRO A 27 -0.29 -0.54 -14.04
CA PRO A 27 -0.46 -0.10 -15.42
C PRO A 27 -1.94 0.09 -15.78
N THR A 28 -2.83 -0.56 -15.04
CA THR A 28 -4.28 -0.46 -15.19
C THR A 28 -4.82 0.67 -14.33
N ARG A 29 -5.77 1.43 -14.86
CA ARG A 29 -6.52 2.43 -14.10
C ARG A 29 -7.30 1.75 -12.98
N ILE A 30 -7.13 2.23 -11.76
CA ILE A 30 -7.89 1.78 -10.59
C ILE A 30 -8.92 2.88 -10.27
N ASP A 31 -10.19 2.56 -10.43
CA ASP A 31 -11.32 3.49 -10.24
C ASP A 31 -12.20 3.13 -9.02
N SER A 32 -11.94 1.99 -8.39
CA SER A 32 -12.73 1.48 -7.26
C SER A 32 -11.87 0.99 -6.11
N HIS A 33 -12.41 1.13 -4.90
CA HIS A 33 -11.79 0.59 -3.68
C HIS A 33 -11.61 -0.94 -3.72
N THR A 34 -12.50 -1.65 -4.42
CA THR A 34 -12.40 -3.11 -4.56
C THR A 34 -11.21 -3.50 -5.44
N ALA A 35 -11.00 -2.81 -6.57
CA ALA A 35 -9.84 -3.02 -7.42
C ALA A 35 -8.52 -2.68 -6.69
N LEU A 36 -8.51 -1.59 -5.92
CA LEU A 36 -7.38 -1.23 -5.05
C LEU A 36 -7.04 -2.33 -4.04
N ARG A 37 -8.05 -2.92 -3.38
CA ARG A 37 -7.85 -4.02 -2.43
C ARG A 37 -7.32 -5.28 -3.11
N ALA A 38 -7.80 -5.59 -4.31
CA ALA A 38 -7.32 -6.73 -5.08
C ALA A 38 -5.84 -6.56 -5.47
N LEU A 39 -5.46 -5.38 -5.96
CA LEU A 39 -4.07 -5.04 -6.28
C LEU A 39 -3.15 -5.22 -5.06
N ARG A 40 -3.54 -4.65 -3.92
CA ARG A 40 -2.77 -4.80 -2.67
C ARG A 40 -2.55 -6.26 -2.31
N ARG A 41 -3.62 -7.07 -2.30
CA ARG A 41 -3.53 -8.50 -1.97
C ARG A 41 -2.66 -9.28 -2.94
N ALA A 42 -2.78 -9.01 -4.24
CA ALA A 42 -1.98 -9.68 -5.27
C ALA A 42 -0.48 -9.40 -5.09
N GLY A 43 -0.12 -8.17 -4.70
CA GLY A 43 1.26 -7.79 -4.40
C GLY A 43 1.70 -8.06 -2.95
N GLY A 44 0.90 -8.76 -2.12
CA GLY A 44 1.20 -9.03 -0.71
C GLY A 44 1.17 -7.81 0.23
N TRP A 45 0.71 -6.66 -0.25
CA TRP A 45 0.59 -5.44 0.53
C TRP A 45 -0.49 -5.55 1.60
N ARG A 46 -0.23 -4.95 2.75
CA ARG A 46 -1.16 -4.86 3.88
C ARG A 46 -1.40 -3.41 4.25
N THR A 47 -2.46 -3.16 5.02
CA THR A 47 -2.70 -1.85 5.63
C THR A 47 -2.62 -1.93 7.14
N ARG A 48 -2.10 -0.88 7.76
CA ARG A 48 -2.06 -0.71 9.21
C ARG A 48 -2.64 0.64 9.58
N ARG A 49 -3.42 0.71 10.65
CA ARG A 49 -3.86 2.00 11.19
C ARG A 49 -2.70 2.69 11.91
N ARG A 50 -2.47 3.97 11.62
CA ARG A 50 -1.49 4.78 12.36
C ARG A 50 -1.83 4.80 13.85
N THR A 51 -0.82 4.67 14.71
CA THR A 51 -0.98 4.79 16.17
C THR A 51 -1.58 6.15 16.51
N GLY A 52 -2.58 6.18 17.39
CA GLY A 52 -3.32 7.40 17.73
C GLY A 52 -4.56 7.70 16.87
N GLY A 53 -5.00 6.76 16.03
CA GLY A 53 -6.31 6.86 15.34
C GLY A 53 -6.28 7.53 13.96
N GLY A 54 -5.10 7.69 13.37
CA GLY A 54 -4.92 8.35 12.06
C GLY A 54 -5.28 7.50 10.83
N PRO A 55 -4.81 7.92 9.63
CA PRO A 55 -5.10 7.23 8.37
C PRO A 55 -4.56 5.79 8.36
N LEU A 56 -5.09 5.00 7.43
CA LEU A 56 -4.49 3.71 7.07
C LEU A 56 -3.21 3.97 6.29
N LEU A 57 -2.15 3.28 6.71
CA LEU A 57 -0.84 3.25 6.10
C LEU A 57 -0.71 2.00 5.26
N ASP A 58 -0.04 2.09 4.12
CA ASP A 58 0.29 0.99 3.23
C ASP A 58 1.63 0.36 3.63
N LEU A 59 1.65 -0.97 3.76
CA LEU A 59 2.83 -1.75 4.11
C LEU A 59 3.13 -2.72 2.98
N CYS A 60 4.34 -2.63 2.42
CA CYS A 60 4.85 -3.60 1.47
C CYS A 60 5.03 -4.98 2.14
N PRO A 61 5.16 -6.06 1.36
CA PRO A 61 5.34 -7.42 1.89
C PRO A 61 6.49 -7.54 2.90
N ASP A 62 7.58 -6.79 2.69
CA ASP A 62 8.76 -6.84 3.56
C ASP A 62 8.57 -6.09 4.88
N CYS A 63 7.77 -5.01 4.88
CA CYS A 63 7.48 -4.22 6.09
C CYS A 63 6.20 -4.68 6.81
N ALA A 64 5.37 -5.48 6.14
CA ALA A 64 4.21 -6.08 6.75
C ALA A 64 4.67 -7.17 7.73
N PRO A 65 4.28 -7.10 9.03
CA PRO A 65 4.61 -8.16 9.96
C PRO A 65 4.00 -9.48 9.46
N PRO A 66 4.71 -10.62 9.62
CA PRO A 66 4.16 -11.92 9.27
C PRO A 66 2.83 -12.08 10.01
N GLY A 67 1.77 -12.34 9.24
CA GLY A 67 0.43 -12.48 9.82
C GLY A 67 0.48 -13.57 10.88
N ARG A 68 0.10 -13.25 12.12
CA ARG A 68 -0.36 -14.28 13.05
C ARG A 68 -1.64 -14.84 12.45
N SER A 69 -1.51 -16.01 11.83
CA SER A 69 -2.60 -16.93 11.48
C SER A 69 -3.36 -17.32 12.74
#